data_AF-A0A1I5X420-F1
#
_entry.id   AF-A0A1I5X420-F1
#
_cell.length_a   1.000
_cell.length_b   1.000
_cell.length_c   1.000
_cell.angle_alpha   90.00
_cell.angle_beta   90.00
_cell.angle_gamma   90.00
#
_symmetry.space_group_name_H-M   'P 1'
#
loop_
_entity.id
_entity.type
_entity.pdbx_description
1 polymer ?
#
loop_
_entity_poly.entity_id
_entity_poly.type
_entity_poly.pdbx_seq_one_letter_code
_entity_poly.pdbx_strand_id
1 'polypeptide(L)'
;MTGPESTGIPEVDALIAAHDAERDRLNRMIAVRGAESAAATARVRGLAEQQLAARRRWSAAKGLLSKARRDGSAAKIATARERCDQAYAEFERLSGAAIAETVRIHGARLDELGATMAQMRRTWDAGSAVTGALKQPREGTPPAEAGR
;
A
#
# COMPACT_ATOMS: atom_id res chain seq x y z
N MET A 1 8.49 12.45 -27.48
CA MET A 1 7.05 12.77 -27.29
C MET A 1 6.46 13.03 -28.66
N THR A 2 6.02 11.98 -29.33
CA THR A 2 5.15 12.05 -30.50
C THR A 2 3.77 12.47 -30.00
N GLY A 3 3.16 13.50 -30.60
CA GLY A 3 1.80 13.91 -30.26
C GLY A 3 0.80 12.78 -30.53
N PRO A 4 -0.43 12.87 -30.00
CA PRO A 4 -1.45 11.85 -30.24
C PRO A 4 -1.59 11.65 -31.75
N GLU A 5 -1.42 10.42 -32.21
CA GLU A 5 -1.59 10.06 -33.62
C GLU A 5 -3.06 10.31 -33.98
N SER A 6 -3.33 11.43 -34.67
CA SER A 6 -4.67 11.76 -35.12
C SER A 6 -5.11 10.74 -36.17
N THR A 7 -6.28 10.15 -35.93
CA THR A 7 -6.95 9.25 -36.86
C THR A 7 -7.71 10.00 -37.96
N GLY A 8 -7.80 11.34 -37.84
CA GLY A 8 -8.60 12.20 -38.72
C GLY A 8 -10.11 12.10 -38.47
N ILE A 9 -10.55 11.36 -37.43
CA ILE A 9 -11.95 11.25 -37.01
C ILE A 9 -12.07 11.88 -35.62
N PRO A 10 -12.73 13.05 -35.47
CA PRO A 10 -12.78 13.78 -34.20
C PRO A 10 -13.30 12.95 -33.02
N GLU A 11 -14.30 12.09 -33.25
CA GLU A 11 -14.87 11.23 -32.20
C GLU A 11 -13.87 10.17 -31.72
N VAL A 12 -13.11 9.57 -32.63
CA VAL A 12 -12.08 8.56 -32.29
C VAL A 12 -10.89 9.23 -31.61
N ASP A 13 -10.47 10.40 -32.08
CA ASP A 13 -9.38 11.16 -31.47
C ASP A 13 -9.73 11.58 -30.04
N ALA A 14 -10.99 11.95 -29.77
CA ALA A 14 -11.47 12.24 -28.42
C ALA A 14 -11.42 11.01 -27.49
N LEU A 15 -11.76 9.82 -28.01
CA LEU A 15 -11.66 8.57 -27.24
C LEU A 15 -10.21 8.18 -26.94
N ILE A 16 -9.30 8.37 -27.91
CA ILE A 16 -7.86 8.14 -27.73
C ILE A 16 -7.32 9.08 -26.64
N ALA A 17 -7.63 10.37 -26.72
CA ALA A 17 -7.21 11.34 -25.71
C ALA A 17 -7.74 10.99 -24.31
N ALA A 18 -8.99 10.53 -24.19
CA ALA A 18 -9.57 10.08 -22.93
C ALA A 18 -8.86 8.84 -22.38
N HIS A 19 -8.58 7.85 -23.23
CA HIS A 19 -7.82 6.65 -22.84
C HIS A 19 -6.42 7.00 -22.35
N ASP A 20 -5.71 7.88 -23.06
CA ASP A 20 -4.37 8.32 -22.67
C ASP A 20 -4.39 9.06 -21.33
N ALA A 21 -5.39 9.92 -21.09
CA ALA A 21 -5.56 10.59 -19.81
C ALA A 21 -5.79 9.62 -18.64
N GLU A 22 -6.63 8.58 -18.84
CA GLU A 22 -6.87 7.54 -17.82
C GLU A 22 -5.62 6.68 -17.60
N ARG A 23 -4.85 6.39 -18.65
CA ARG A 23 -3.58 5.66 -18.57
C ARG A 23 -2.52 6.45 -17.82
N ASP A 24 -2.38 7.74 -18.09
CA ASP A 24 -1.45 8.63 -17.39
C ASP A 24 -1.82 8.80 -15.92
N ARG A 25 -3.11 8.84 -15.60
CA ARG A 25 -3.58 8.85 -14.22
C ARG A 25 -3.23 7.54 -13.51
N LEU A 26 -3.45 6.39 -14.15
CA LEU A 26 -3.08 5.09 -13.61
C LEU A 26 -1.57 4.98 -13.36
N ASN A 27 -0.74 5.38 -14.33
CA ASN A 27 0.72 5.36 -14.23
C ASN A 27 1.22 6.19 -13.04
N ARG A 28 0.68 7.41 -12.88
CA ARG A 28 1.01 8.28 -11.74
C ARG A 28 0.61 7.63 -10.40
N MET A 29 -0.58 7.04 -10.32
CA MET A 29 -1.01 6.33 -9.12
C MET A 29 -0.05 5.18 -8.77
N ILE A 30 0.31 4.35 -9.74
CA ILE A 30 1.25 3.22 -9.53
C ILE A 30 2.61 3.72 -9.02
N ALA A 31 3.15 4.79 -9.62
CA ALA A 31 4.43 5.36 -9.22
C ALA A 31 4.44 5.86 -7.76
N VAL A 32 3.43 6.66 -7.39
CA VAL A 32 3.28 7.20 -6.02
C VAL A 32 3.16 6.06 -5.01
N ARG A 33 2.33 5.07 -5.31
CA ARG A 33 2.07 3.93 -4.42
C ARG A 33 3.26 3.00 -4.26
N GLY A 34 4.11 2.91 -5.28
CA GLY A 34 5.38 2.20 -5.18
C GLY A 34 6.26 2.79 -4.07
N ALA A 35 6.38 4.12 -4.02
CA ALA A 35 7.12 4.83 -2.98
C ALA A 35 6.46 4.70 -1.60
N GLU A 36 5.13 4.86 -1.51
CA GLU A 36 4.38 4.72 -0.27
C GLU A 36 4.48 3.30 0.31
N SER A 37 4.42 2.27 -0.54
CA SER A 37 4.58 0.86 -0.13
C SER A 37 5.96 0.59 0.49
N ALA A 38 7.03 1.18 -0.07
CA ALA A 38 8.37 1.06 0.48
C ALA A 38 8.47 1.73 1.86
N ALA A 39 7.92 2.95 2.00
CA ALA A 39 7.89 3.68 3.27
C ALA A 39 7.07 2.94 4.34
N ALA A 40 5.89 2.44 3.98
CA ALA A 40 5.03 1.65 4.87
C ALA A 40 5.73 0.37 5.35
N THR A 41 6.42 -0.33 4.44
CA THR A 41 7.17 -1.55 4.78
C THR A 41 8.31 -1.25 5.75
N ALA A 42 9.07 -0.17 5.52
CA ALA A 42 10.10 0.27 6.43
C ALA A 42 9.53 0.63 7.81
N ARG A 43 8.37 1.28 7.86
CA ARG A 43 7.71 1.64 9.12
C ARG A 43 7.26 0.41 9.91
N VAL A 44 6.60 -0.55 9.27
CA VAL A 44 6.17 -1.80 9.92
C VAL A 44 7.37 -2.57 10.49
N ARG A 45 8.49 -2.61 9.75
CA ARG A 45 9.73 -3.22 10.24
C ARG A 45 10.26 -2.49 11.48
N GLY A 46 10.32 -1.17 11.45
CA GLY A 46 10.78 -0.37 12.60
C GLY A 46 9.92 -0.55 13.84
N LEU A 47 8.60 -0.72 13.69
CA LEU A 47 7.69 -1.04 14.79
C LEU A 47 7.97 -2.42 15.39
N ALA A 48 8.18 -3.44 14.55
CA ALA A 48 8.52 -4.78 14.99
C ALA A 48 9.87 -4.81 15.74
N GLU A 49 10.86 -4.06 15.26
CA GLU A 49 12.17 -3.93 15.92
C GLU A 49 12.06 -3.26 17.30
N GLN A 50 11.25 -2.21 17.42
CA GLN A 50 10.96 -1.55 18.71
C GLN A 50 10.29 -2.50 19.69
N GLN A 51 9.28 -3.24 19.24
CA GLN A 51 8.59 -4.22 20.05
C GLN A 51 9.55 -5.32 20.52
N LEU A 52 10.39 -5.83 19.63
CA LEU A 52 11.39 -6.86 19.95
C LEU A 52 12.43 -6.34 20.95
N ALA A 53 12.89 -5.10 20.82
CA ALA A 53 13.80 -4.46 21.76
C ALA A 53 13.17 -4.32 23.16
N ALA A 54 11.90 -3.93 23.24
CA ALA A 54 11.17 -3.87 24.50
C ALA A 54 10.99 -5.25 25.14
N ARG A 55 10.63 -6.27 24.34
CA ARG A 55 10.53 -7.67 24.79
C ARG A 55 11.85 -8.18 25.36
N ARG A 56 12.98 -7.86 24.72
CA ARG A 56 14.32 -8.21 25.22
C ARG A 56 14.61 -7.58 26.58
N ARG A 57 14.30 -6.29 26.76
CA ARG A 57 14.47 -5.58 28.04
C ARG A 57 13.61 -6.19 29.15
N TRP A 58 12.35 -6.49 28.88
CA TRP A 58 11.49 -7.20 29.82
C TRP A 58 12.02 -8.60 30.17
N SER A 59 12.49 -9.36 29.17
CA SER A 59 13.09 -10.67 29.41
C SER A 59 14.34 -10.59 30.30
N ALA A 60 15.20 -9.61 30.08
CA ALA A 60 16.37 -9.37 30.93
C ALA A 60 15.96 -9.00 32.37
N ALA A 61 14.94 -8.16 32.54
CA ALA A 61 14.42 -7.79 33.86
C ALA A 61 13.84 -8.99 34.62
N LYS A 62 13.14 -9.91 33.92
CA LYS A 62 12.70 -11.19 34.50
C LYS A 62 13.88 -12.04 34.98
N GLY A 63 14.95 -12.11 34.20
CA GLY A 63 16.18 -12.80 34.60
C GLY A 63 16.79 -12.23 35.89
N LEU A 64 16.84 -10.90 36.01
CA LEU A 64 17.31 -10.22 37.22
C LEU A 64 16.42 -10.50 38.43
N LEU A 65 15.10 -10.51 38.26
CA LEU A 65 14.15 -10.87 39.33
C LEU A 65 14.35 -12.32 39.79
N SER A 66 14.52 -13.26 38.86
CA SER A 66 14.80 -14.67 39.19
C SER A 66 16.14 -14.84 39.91
N LYS A 67 17.14 -14.01 39.62
CA LYS A 67 18.41 -14.00 40.37
C LYS A 67 18.22 -13.42 41.77
N ALA A 68 17.52 -12.29 41.89
CA ALA A 68 17.25 -11.66 43.18
C ALA A 68 16.44 -12.55 44.12
N ARG A 69 15.52 -13.38 43.59
CA ARG A 69 14.74 -14.35 44.38
C ARG A 69 15.56 -15.50 44.96
N ARG A 70 16.70 -15.84 44.36
CA ARG A 70 17.58 -16.92 44.83
C ARG A 70 18.53 -16.44 45.92
N ASP A 71 19.18 -15.31 45.68
CA ASP A 71 20.36 -14.89 46.46
C ASP A 71 20.23 -13.47 47.05
N GLY A 72 19.05 -12.85 46.93
CA GLY A 72 18.82 -11.44 47.27
C GLY A 72 18.13 -11.24 48.61
N SER A 73 18.45 -10.12 49.26
CA SER A 73 17.64 -9.60 50.37
C SER A 73 16.25 -9.16 49.89
N ALA A 74 15.31 -9.00 50.82
CA ALA A 74 13.97 -8.49 50.52
C ALA A 74 14.00 -7.18 49.70
N ALA A 75 14.93 -6.27 50.02
CA ALA A 75 15.13 -5.02 49.28
C ALA A 75 15.56 -5.27 47.81
N LYS A 76 16.50 -6.20 47.57
CA LYS A 76 16.92 -6.57 46.21
C LYS A 76 15.79 -7.16 45.39
N ILE A 77 14.94 -7.98 46.01
CA ILE A 77 13.76 -8.57 45.38
C ILE A 77 12.75 -7.46 45.00
N ALA A 78 12.47 -6.53 45.91
CA ALA A 78 11.56 -5.42 45.66
C ALA A 78 12.03 -4.55 44.48
N THR A 79 13.30 -4.13 44.47
CA THR A 79 13.85 -3.34 43.36
C THR A 79 13.84 -4.11 42.03
N ALA A 80 14.18 -5.40 42.04
CA ALA A 80 14.15 -6.20 40.82
C ALA A 80 12.71 -6.41 40.30
N ARG A 81 11.74 -6.50 41.21
CA ARG A 81 10.31 -6.61 40.87
C ARG A 81 9.82 -5.34 40.20
N GLU A 82 10.09 -4.19 40.79
CA GLU A 82 9.72 -2.89 40.25
C GLU A 82 10.28 -2.69 38.83
N ARG A 83 11.57 -2.99 38.61
CA ARG A 83 12.19 -2.94 37.28
C ARG A 83 11.52 -3.88 36.27
N CYS A 84 11.11 -5.07 36.71
CA CYS A 84 10.41 -6.02 35.86
C CYS A 84 9.02 -5.51 35.47
N ASP A 85 8.28 -4.94 36.41
CA ASP A 85 6.94 -4.39 36.16
C ASP A 85 7.02 -3.15 35.24
N GLN A 86 8.00 -2.27 35.44
CA GLN A 86 8.27 -1.13 34.55
C GLN A 86 8.62 -1.58 33.11
N ALA A 87 9.51 -2.57 32.97
CA ALA A 87 9.87 -3.08 31.65
C ALA A 87 8.70 -3.80 30.95
N TYR A 88 7.81 -4.44 31.72
CA TYR A 88 6.59 -5.03 31.19
C TYR A 88 5.60 -3.97 30.72
N ALA A 89 5.35 -2.94 31.53
CA ALA A 89 4.48 -1.83 31.15
C ALA A 89 4.97 -1.10 29.89
N GLU A 90 6.29 -0.93 29.76
CA GLU A 90 6.88 -0.38 28.54
C GLU A 90 6.65 -1.30 27.32
N PHE A 91 6.85 -2.61 27.48
CA PHE A 91 6.61 -3.59 26.42
C PHE A 91 5.13 -3.61 25.98
N GLU A 92 4.18 -3.59 26.91
CA GLU A 92 2.74 -3.53 26.62
C GLU A 92 2.39 -2.26 25.85
N ARG A 93 2.84 -1.09 26.35
CA ARG A 93 2.59 0.20 25.69
C ARG A 93 3.14 0.23 24.27
N LEU A 94 4.38 -0.22 24.06
CA LEU A 94 5.00 -0.25 22.74
C LEU A 94 4.34 -1.27 21.81
N SER A 95 3.92 -2.42 22.34
CA SER A 95 3.21 -3.44 21.56
C SER A 95 1.84 -2.92 21.10
N GLY A 96 1.08 -2.30 22.00
CA GLY A 96 -0.22 -1.71 21.66
C GLY A 96 -0.10 -0.62 20.60
N ALA A 97 0.89 0.28 20.74
CA ALA A 97 1.16 1.32 19.74
C ALA A 97 1.56 0.74 18.38
N ALA A 98 2.46 -0.27 18.37
CA ALA A 98 2.90 -0.93 17.15
C ALA A 98 1.74 -1.62 16.43
N ILE A 99 0.92 -2.39 17.14
CA ILE A 99 -0.25 -3.08 16.57
C ILE A 99 -1.23 -2.06 15.98
N ALA A 100 -1.60 -1.04 16.74
CA ALA A 100 -2.55 -0.02 16.29
C ALA A 100 -2.06 0.70 15.02
N GLU A 101 -0.75 1.00 14.93
CA GLU A 101 -0.18 1.63 13.76
C GLU A 101 -0.07 0.67 12.56
N THR A 102 0.34 -0.59 12.76
CA THR A 102 0.35 -1.60 11.69
C THR A 102 -1.04 -1.82 11.10
N VAL A 103 -2.07 -1.89 11.94
CA VAL A 103 -3.47 -2.00 11.48
C VAL A 103 -3.86 -0.78 10.64
N ARG A 104 -3.52 0.44 11.07
CA ARG A 104 -3.80 1.67 10.32
C ARG A 104 -3.11 1.68 8.95
N ILE A 105 -1.83 1.28 8.91
CA ILE A 105 -1.06 1.19 7.66
C ILE A 105 -1.70 0.19 6.71
N HIS A 106 -2.08 -1.00 7.20
CA HIS A 106 -2.73 -2.01 6.35
C HIS A 106 -4.11 -1.56 5.86
N GLY A 107 -4.89 -0.89 6.71
CA GLY A 107 -6.19 -0.33 6.32
C GLY A 107 -6.06 0.67 5.17
N ALA A 108 -5.20 1.69 5.33
CA ALA A 108 -4.94 2.67 4.27
C ALA A 108 -4.52 2.03 2.95
N ARG A 109 -3.65 1.01 3.01
CA ARG A 109 -3.18 0.29 1.81
C ARG A 109 -4.28 -0.51 1.11
N LEU A 110 -5.25 -1.05 1.84
CA LEU A 110 -6.39 -1.75 1.25
C LEU A 110 -7.32 -0.75 0.55
N ASP A 111 -7.60 0.39 1.18
CA ASP A 111 -8.41 1.46 0.58
C ASP A 111 -7.75 2.01 -0.68
N GLU A 112 -6.45 2.25 -0.60
CA GLU A 112 -5.63 2.58 -1.75
C GLU A 112 -5.81 1.52 -2.83
N LEU A 113 -5.51 0.23 -2.58
CA LEU A 113 -5.61 -0.83 -3.57
C LEU A 113 -6.97 -0.82 -4.30
N GLY A 114 -8.07 -0.63 -3.56
CA GLY A 114 -9.41 -0.47 -4.14
C GLY A 114 -9.49 0.69 -5.15
N ALA A 115 -8.94 1.86 -4.81
CA ALA A 115 -8.89 3.00 -5.72
C ALA A 115 -8.01 2.76 -6.97
N THR A 116 -6.90 2.00 -6.88
CA THR A 116 -6.12 1.62 -8.07
C THR A 116 -6.89 0.66 -8.96
N MET A 117 -7.55 -0.35 -8.38
CA MET A 117 -8.38 -1.28 -9.16
C MET A 117 -9.52 -0.56 -9.88
N ALA A 118 -10.15 0.41 -9.22
CA ALA A 118 -11.17 1.26 -9.85
C ALA A 118 -10.61 2.10 -11.01
N GLN A 119 -9.39 2.64 -10.87
CA GLN A 119 -8.71 3.36 -11.94
C GLN A 119 -8.32 2.44 -13.11
N MET A 120 -7.80 1.24 -12.82
CA MET A 120 -7.48 0.24 -13.85
C MET A 120 -8.70 -0.11 -14.69
N ARG A 121 -9.87 -0.28 -14.05
CA ARG A 121 -11.13 -0.49 -14.75
C ARG A 121 -11.47 0.66 -15.70
N ARG A 122 -11.36 1.91 -15.25
CA ARG A 122 -11.58 3.09 -16.13
C ARG A 122 -10.65 3.10 -17.34
N THR A 123 -9.36 2.79 -17.14
CA THR A 123 -8.39 2.69 -18.24
C THR A 123 -8.78 1.59 -19.23
N TRP A 124 -9.20 0.41 -18.76
CA TRP A 124 -9.67 -0.67 -19.63
C TRP A 124 -10.95 -0.34 -20.38
N ASP A 125 -11.92 0.30 -19.73
CA ASP A 125 -13.17 0.73 -20.35
C ASP A 125 -12.90 1.74 -21.46
N ALA A 126 -12.01 2.72 -21.22
CA ALA A 126 -11.60 3.69 -22.23
C ALA A 126 -10.89 3.04 -23.42
N GLY A 127 -9.97 2.10 -23.17
CA GLY A 127 -9.29 1.36 -24.25
C GLY A 127 -10.24 0.46 -25.06
N SER A 128 -11.25 -0.12 -24.40
CA SER A 128 -12.31 -0.88 -25.06
C SER A 128 -13.16 0.01 -25.97
N ALA A 129 -13.47 1.25 -25.54
CA ALA A 129 -14.19 2.22 -26.35
C ALA A 129 -13.40 2.61 -27.62
N VAL A 130 -12.10 2.90 -27.49
CA VAL A 130 -11.21 3.15 -28.64
C VAL A 130 -11.22 1.97 -29.61
N THR A 131 -11.04 0.75 -29.09
CA THR A 131 -11.05 -0.48 -29.91
C THR A 131 -12.39 -0.69 -30.61
N GLY A 132 -13.51 -0.39 -29.93
CA GLY A 132 -14.85 -0.46 -30.50
C GLY A 132 -15.04 0.52 -31.65
N ALA A 133 -14.62 1.77 -31.47
CA ALA A 133 -14.73 2.82 -32.47
C ALA A 133 -13.89 2.52 -33.73
N LEU A 134 -12.67 1.99 -33.56
CA LEU A 134 -11.81 1.59 -34.67
C LEU A 134 -12.34 0.40 -35.49
N LYS A 135 -13.24 -0.42 -34.90
CA LYS A 135 -13.84 -1.58 -35.58
C LYS A 135 -15.13 -1.25 -36.34
N GLN A 136 -15.76 -0.10 -36.08
CA GLN A 136 -17.00 0.26 -36.76
C GLN A 136 -16.71 0.66 -38.22
N PRO A 137 -17.45 0.10 -39.21
CA PRO A 137 -17.33 0.55 -40.58
C PRO A 137 -17.78 2.01 -40.69
N ARG A 138 -16.97 2.84 -41.36
CA ARG A 138 -17.30 4.25 -41.58
C ARG A 138 -18.63 4.34 -42.34
N GLU A 139 -19.61 5.03 -41.77
CA GLU A 139 -20.82 5.43 -42.50
C GLU A 139 -20.38 6.16 -43.77
N GLY A 140 -20.69 5.58 -44.93
CA GLY A 140 -20.33 6.14 -46.24
C GLY A 140 -19.35 5.31 -47.08
N THR A 141 -18.90 4.13 -46.66
CA THR A 141 -18.22 3.21 -47.58
C THR A 141 -19.29 2.53 -48.45
N PRO A 142 -19.41 2.81 -49.76
CA PRO A 142 -20.36 2.09 -50.59
C PRO A 142 -19.97 0.61 -50.61
N PRO A 143 -20.94 -0.33 -50.65
CA PRO A 143 -20.61 -1.73 -50.87
C PRO A 143 -19.79 -1.82 -52.15
N ALA A 144 -18.59 -2.38 -52.07
CA ALA A 144 -17.78 -2.67 -53.24
C ALA A 144 -18.67 -3.43 -54.22
N GLU A 145 -18.96 -2.81 -55.37
CA GLU A 145 -19.79 -3.41 -56.39
C GLU A 145 -19.21 -4.79 -56.71
N ALA A 146 -20.06 -5.80 -56.58
CA ALA A 146 -19.76 -7.15 -57.02
C ALA A 146 -19.62 -7.13 -58.54
N GLY A 147 -18.39 -6.89 -59.01
CA GLY A 147 -18.00 -7.04 -60.41
C GLY A 147 -18.23 -8.48 -60.86
N ARG A 148 -19.09 -8.63 -61.87
CA ARG A 148 -19.30 -9.85 -62.64
C ARG A 148 -18.18 -10.06 -63.64
#